data_AF-A0AAW5Z7K7-F1
#
_entry.id   AF-A0AAW5Z7K7-F1
#
_cell.length_a   1.000
_cell.length_b   1.000
_cell.length_c   1.000
_cell.angle_alpha   90.00
_cell.angle_beta   90.00
_cell.angle_gamma   90.00
#
_symmetry.space_group_name_H-M   'P 1'
#
loop_
_entity.id
_entity.type
_entity.pdbx_description
1 polymer ?
#
loop_
_entity_poly.entity_id
_entity_poly.type
_entity_poly.pdbx_seq_one_letter_code
_entity_poly.pdbx_strand_id
1 'polypeptide(L)' 'LFVVAFCIYLIPRIAINFFYYPDDKIYGPDPWSAESVEFTAKDGTRLHGWFIPSATGPAENAIATIIHAHGNA' A
#
# COMPACT_ATOMS: atom_id res chain seq x y z
N LEU A 1 31.02 -9.28 25.21
CA LEU A 1 30.90 -10.30 24.14
C LEU A 1 29.47 -10.84 24.01
N PHE A 2 28.88 -11.42 25.07
CA PHE A 2 27.51 -11.97 25.02
C PHE A 2 26.43 -10.94 24.63
N VAL A 3 26.43 -9.75 25.25
CA VAL A 3 25.47 -8.67 24.93
C VAL A 3 25.60 -8.20 23.49
N VAL A 4 26.82 -8.04 22.99
CA VAL A 4 27.08 -7.62 21.60
C VAL A 4 26.60 -8.68 20.61
N ALA A 5 26.87 -9.96 20.87
CA ALA A 5 26.37 -11.06 20.04
C ALA A 5 24.83 -11.14 20.06
N PHE A 6 24.20 -10.91 21.22
CA PHE A 6 22.75 -10.86 21.35
C PHE A 6 22.15 -9.70 20.54
N CYS A 7 22.72 -8.50 20.62
CA CYS A 7 22.27 -7.34 19.84
C CYS A 7 22.40 -7.57 18.33
N ILE A 8 23.52 -8.13 17.87
CA ILE A 8 23.74 -8.45 16.45
C ILE A 8 22.73 -9.47 15.94
N TYR A 9 22.36 -10.46 16.76
CA TYR A 9 21.40 -11.49 16.36
C TYR A 9 19.95 -11.01 16.39
N LEU A 10 19.56 -10.26 17.42
CA LEU A 10 18.16 -9.93 17.68
C LEU A 10 17.67 -8.68 16.93
N ILE A 11 18.49 -7.63 16.86
CA ILE A 11 18.08 -6.33 16.30
C ILE A 11 17.70 -6.42 14.82
N PRO A 12 18.46 -7.09 13.94
CA PRO A 12 18.09 -7.20 12.53
C PRO A 12 16.78 -7.98 12.32
N ARG A 13 16.55 -9.02 13.13
CA ARG A 13 15.33 -9.85 13.05
C ARG A 13 14.09 -9.11 13.52
N ILE A 14 14.22 -8.23 14.52
CA ILE A 14 13.14 -7.36 14.95
C ILE A 14 12.91 -6.27 13.92
N ALA A 15 13.98 -5.64 13.42
CA ALA A 15 13.91 -4.58 12.41
C ALA A 15 13.24 -5.04 11.11
N ILE A 16 13.55 -6.25 10.64
CA ILE A 16 12.99 -6.76 9.38
C ILE A 16 11.48 -7.02 9.48
N ASN A 17 10.97 -7.33 10.67
CA ASN A 17 9.52 -7.52 10.89
C ASN A 17 8.73 -6.22 10.85
N PHE A 18 9.38 -5.05 10.85
CA PHE A 18 8.72 -3.76 10.66
C PHE A 18 8.55 -3.37 9.19
N PHE A 19 9.13 -4.13 8.25
CA PHE A 19 8.95 -3.93 6.82
C PHE A 19 7.95 -4.95 6.27
N TYR A 20 7.03 -4.46 5.44
CA TYR A 20 6.18 -5.34 4.66
C TYR A 20 6.99 -5.92 3.49
N TYR A 21 7.06 -7.24 3.43
CA TYR A 21 7.59 -7.98 2.28
C TYR A 21 6.41 -8.62 1.55
N PRO A 22 6.16 -8.24 0.28
CA PRO A 22 5.06 -8.82 -0.47
C PRO A 22 5.28 -10.32 -0.67
N ASP A 23 4.22 -11.09 -0.52
CA ASP A 23 4.15 -12.51 -0.86
C ASP A 23 2.89 -12.77 -1.72
N ASP A 24 2.62 -14.03 -2.06
CA ASP A 24 1.50 -14.45 -2.90
C ASP A 24 0.20 -14.70 -2.11
N LYS A 25 0.15 -14.33 -0.83
CA LYS A 25 -1.02 -14.57 0.02
C LYS A 25 -1.98 -13.40 -0.02
N ILE A 26 -3.26 -13.74 0.02
CA ILE A 26 -4.35 -12.77 0.14
C ILE A 26 -4.59 -12.51 1.63
N TYR A 27 -4.16 -11.33 2.10
CA TYR A 27 -4.28 -10.92 3.51
C TYR A 27 -5.55 -10.10 3.81
N GLY A 28 -6.44 -9.89 2.83
CA GLY A 28 -7.62 -9.04 2.95
C GLY A 28 -8.92 -9.74 2.53
N PRO A 29 -10.08 -9.11 2.80
CA PRO A 29 -11.36 -9.56 2.26
C PRO A 29 -11.37 -9.45 0.73
N ASP A 30 -12.43 -9.98 0.10
CA ASP A 30 -12.73 -9.69 -1.31
C ASP A 30 -12.62 -8.18 -1.58
N PRO A 31 -12.12 -7.77 -2.75
CA PRO A 31 -11.85 -6.38 -3.05
C PRO A 31 -13.09 -5.51 -2.79
N TRP A 32 -12.89 -4.40 -2.08
CA TRP A 32 -13.95 -3.42 -1.82
C TRP A 32 -14.59 -2.95 -3.13
N SER A 33 -15.85 -2.53 -3.05
CA SER A 33 -16.55 -1.91 -4.17
C SER A 33 -15.72 -0.76 -4.72
N ALA A 34 -15.21 -0.94 -5.93
CA ALA A 34 -14.40 0.04 -6.62
C ALA A 34 -15.25 0.81 -7.63
N GLU A 35 -15.03 2.11 -7.70
CA GLU A 35 -15.65 3.00 -8.66
C GLU A 35 -14.71 3.18 -9.85
N SER A 36 -15.23 2.96 -11.06
CA SER A 36 -14.49 3.23 -12.29
C SER A 36 -14.32 4.74 -12.47
N VAL A 37 -13.09 5.22 -12.59
CA VAL A 37 -12.79 6.64 -12.80
C VAL A 37 -11.92 6.84 -14.04
N GLU A 38 -12.19 7.91 -14.78
CA GLU A 38 -11.37 8.34 -15.90
C GLU A 38 -10.90 9.78 -15.67
N PHE A 39 -9.64 10.04 -16.01
CA PHE A 39 -9.07 11.38 -15.96
C PHE A 39 -8.10 11.60 -17.12
N THR A 40 -7.98 12.86 -17.52
CA THR A 40 -7.04 13.26 -18.58
C THR A 40 -5.83 13.89 -17.93
N ALA A 41 -4.65 13.33 -18.19
CA ALA A 41 -3.38 13.88 -17.74
C ALA A 41 -3.09 15.21 -18.45
N LYS A 42 -2.14 15.97 -17.90
CA LYS A 42 -1.76 17.29 -18.43
C LYS A 42 -1.29 17.25 -19.89
N ASP A 43 -0.73 16.13 -20.33
CA ASP A 43 -0.26 15.90 -21.71
C ASP A 43 -1.37 15.41 -22.66
N GLY A 44 -2.60 15.25 -22.18
CA GLY A 44 -3.73 14.75 -22.96
C GLY A 44 -3.92 13.23 -22.90
N THR A 45 -3.04 12.49 -22.22
CA THR A 45 -3.21 11.04 -22.03
C THR A 45 -4.48 10.74 -21.24
N ARG A 46 -5.33 9.84 -21.74
CA ARG A 46 -6.50 9.35 -20.99
C ARG A 46 -6.06 8.21 -20.08
N LEU A 47 -6.36 8.35 -18.80
CA LEU A 47 -6.06 7.37 -17.77
C LEU A 47 -7.37 6.83 -17.20
N HIS A 48 -7.39 5.53 -16.97
CA HIS A 48 -8.47 4.84 -16.27
C HIS A 48 -7.91 4.29 -14.96
N GLY A 49 -8.75 4.25 -13.94
CA GLY A 49 -8.39 3.66 -12.66
C GLY A 49 -9.61 3.25 -11.85
N TRP A 50 -9.31 2.76 -10.66
CA TRP A 50 -10.28 2.33 -9.67
C TRP A 50 -10.17 3.23 -8.46
N PHE A 51 -11.25 3.90 -8.11
CA PHE A 51 -11.36 4.65 -6.87
C PHE A 51 -11.98 3.75 -5.80
N ILE A 52 -11.30 3.65 -4.65
CA ILE A 52 -11.77 2.89 -3.50
C ILE A 52 -12.03 3.92 -2.40
N PRO A 53 -13.30 4.19 -2.03
CA PRO A 53 -13.60 5.13 -0.97
C PRO A 53 -13.16 4.57 0.39
N SER A 54 -12.96 5.47 1.36
CA SER A 54 -12.73 5.07 2.75
C SER A 54 -13.88 4.20 3.25
N ALA A 55 -13.55 3.09 3.92
CA ALA A 55 -14.55 2.28 4.61
C ALA A 55 -15.15 3.01 5.82
N THR A 56 -14.46 4.03 6.34
CA THR A 56 -14.88 4.79 7.52
C THR A 56 -14.94 6.28 7.20
N GLY A 57 -16.15 6.83 7.20
CA GLY A 57 -16.38 8.26 7.01
C GLY A 57 -16.33 8.70 5.54
N PRO A 58 -16.80 9.92 5.27
CA PRO A 58 -16.95 10.41 3.90
C PRO A 58 -15.61 10.97 3.38
N ALA A 59 -15.44 10.97 2.05
CA ALA A 59 -14.16 11.24 1.40
C ALA A 59 -13.60 12.65 1.68
N GLU A 60 -14.47 13.63 1.93
CA GLU A 60 -14.10 15.01 2.28
C GLU A 60 -13.29 15.13 3.58
N ASN A 61 -13.37 14.12 4.46
CA ASN A 61 -12.61 14.07 5.70
C ASN A 61 -11.33 13.23 5.60
N ALA A 62 -10.99 12.73 4.40
CA ALA A 62 -9.78 11.95 4.20
C ALA A 62 -8.54 12.80 4.47
N ILE A 63 -7.66 12.32 5.36
CA ILE A 63 -6.38 12.98 5.65
C ILE A 63 -5.29 12.70 4.61
N ALA A 64 -5.53 11.72 3.72
CA ALA A 64 -4.60 11.31 2.70
C ALA A 64 -5.30 10.62 1.52
N THR A 65 -4.64 10.63 0.38
CA THR A 65 -4.98 9.85 -0.81
C THR A 65 -3.78 9.00 -1.20
N ILE A 66 -3.99 7.71 -1.44
CA ILE A 66 -2.95 6.78 -1.87
C ILE A 66 -3.13 6.53 -3.36
N ILE A 67 -2.08 6.75 -4.15
CA ILE A 67 -2.05 6.38 -5.56
C ILE A 67 -1.21 5.11 -5.69
N HIS A 68 -1.83 4.02 -6.10
CA HIS A 68 -1.15 2.79 -6.46
C HIS A 68 -1.00 2.74 -7.99
N ALA A 69 0.24 2.82 -8.48
CA ALA A 69 0.56 2.58 -9.88
C ALA A 69 1.39 1.30 -9.99
N HIS A 70 0.93 0.33 -10.79
CA HIS A 70 1.71 -0.87 -11.06
C HIS A 70 2.74 -0.60 -12.18
N GLY A 71 3.85 -1.33 -12.17
CA GLY A 71 4.81 -1.32 -13.27
C GLY A 71 4.34 -2.17 -14.45
N ASN A 72 5.13 -2.20 -15.52
CA ASN A 72 4.99 -3.25 -16.52
C ASN A 72 5.33 -4.59 -15.87
N ALA A 73 4.40 -5.55 -15.96
CA ALA A 73 4.62 -6.93 -15.57
C ALA A 73 5.55 -7.66 -16.55
#